data_AF-C7RL02-F1
#
_entry.id   AF-C7RL02-F1
#
_cell.length_a   1.000
_cell.length_b   1.000
_cell.length_c   1.000
_cell.angle_alpha   90.00
_cell.angle_beta   90.00
_cell.angle_gamma   90.00
#
_symmetry.space_group_name_H-M   'P 1'
#
loop_
_entity.id
_entity.type
_entity.pdbx_description
1 polymer ?
#
loop_
_entity_poly.entity_id
_entity_poly.type
_entity_poly.pdbx_seq_one_letter_code
_entity_poly.pdbx_strand_id
1 'polypeptide(L)'
;MADLTLKGTLNLMGTLTFKPSPGGKLKIGNAGLEALVEVMPGDPPQCTAAPPVILPPPPASPLQPQPTVWIVSSFNKTVKAGSKCIVALGMAMQGQSGAPLWPGMLLPSSGNPTVTVNHVPINVVNDMAVIFPSGGSAAFSASGQT
;
A
#
# COMPACT_ATOMS: atom_id res chain seq x y z
N MET A 1 -23.82 0.44 0.88
CA MET A 1 -22.41 -0.01 0.82
C MET A 1 -21.90 0.00 2.25
N ALA A 2 -21.71 -1.17 2.86
CA ALA A 2 -21.34 -1.27 4.26
C ALA A 2 -19.85 -1.60 4.40
N ASP A 3 -19.10 -0.67 4.99
CA ASP A 3 -17.71 -0.89 5.37
C ASP A 3 -17.62 -1.83 6.57
N LEU A 4 -16.53 -2.58 6.65
CA LEU A 4 -16.15 -3.33 7.84
C LEU A 4 -15.06 -2.56 8.57
N THR A 5 -15.28 -2.18 9.83
CA THR A 5 -14.27 -1.44 10.61
C THR A 5 -13.74 -2.29 11.76
N LEU A 6 -12.42 -2.47 11.82
CA LEU A 6 -11.72 -3.11 12.92
C LEU A 6 -11.19 -2.02 13.88
N LYS A 7 -11.54 -2.11 15.18
CA LYS A 7 -11.17 -1.12 16.19
C LYS A 7 -10.61 -1.78 17.45
N GLY A 8 -9.92 -0.98 18.27
CA GLY A 8 -9.28 -1.46 19.49
C GLY A 8 -8.00 -2.24 19.24
N THR A 9 -7.48 -2.86 20.30
CA THR A 9 -6.28 -3.70 20.26
C THR A 9 -6.65 -5.07 19.69
N LEU A 10 -6.23 -5.33 18.46
CA LEU A 10 -6.52 -6.56 17.74
C LEU A 10 -5.24 -7.08 17.09
N ASN A 11 -5.03 -8.39 17.16
CA ASN A 11 -3.99 -9.07 16.41
C ASN A 11 -4.60 -10.17 15.58
N LEU A 12 -4.57 -9.98 14.27
CA LEU A 12 -5.08 -10.92 13.28
C LEU A 12 -3.99 -11.95 13.00
N MET A 13 -4.28 -13.21 13.27
CA MET A 13 -3.36 -14.33 13.08
C MET A 13 -4.01 -15.42 12.24
N GLY A 14 -3.17 -16.22 11.58
CA GLY A 14 -3.63 -17.28 10.68
C GLY A 14 -4.23 -16.73 9.39
N THR A 15 -5.01 -17.58 8.71
CA THR A 15 -5.63 -17.24 7.43
C THR A 15 -7.01 -16.65 7.64
N LEU A 16 -7.19 -15.37 7.29
CA LEU A 16 -8.43 -14.63 7.45
C LEU A 16 -8.77 -13.92 6.14
N THR A 17 -10.05 -13.89 5.77
CA THR A 17 -10.51 -13.15 4.60
C THR A 17 -11.75 -12.35 4.97
N PHE A 18 -11.59 -11.04 5.02
CA PHE A 18 -12.70 -10.12 5.23
C PHE A 18 -13.42 -9.92 3.90
N LYS A 19 -14.74 -10.01 3.93
CA LYS A 19 -15.61 -9.77 2.77
C LYS A 19 -16.55 -8.61 3.10
N PRO A 20 -16.12 -7.34 2.92
CA PRO A 20 -17.04 -6.21 2.98
C PRO A 20 -18.20 -6.41 1.98
N SER A 21 -19.31 -5.72 2.20
CA SER A 21 -20.39 -5.69 1.20
C SER A 21 -19.85 -5.16 -0.14
N PRO A 22 -20.47 -5.46 -1.29
CA PRO A 22 -20.01 -4.93 -2.58
C PRO A 22 -19.77 -3.40 -2.53
N GLY A 23 -18.54 -2.99 -2.86
CA GLY A 23 -18.01 -1.63 -2.80
C GLY A 23 -17.61 -1.11 -1.41
N GLY A 24 -17.95 -1.84 -0.34
CA GLY A 24 -17.51 -1.53 1.02
C GLY A 24 -16.02 -1.86 1.19
N LYS A 25 -15.38 -1.16 2.12
CA LYS A 25 -13.95 -1.32 2.38
C LYS A 25 -13.68 -1.83 3.79
N LEU A 26 -12.52 -2.43 3.97
CA LEU A 26 -11.96 -2.70 5.28
C LEU A 26 -11.29 -1.42 5.80
N LYS A 27 -11.81 -0.94 6.93
CA LYS A 27 -11.32 0.23 7.66
C LYS A 27 -10.69 -0.19 8.98
N ILE A 28 -9.70 0.57 9.41
CA ILE A 28 -8.86 0.25 10.57
C ILE A 28 -8.83 1.42 11.53
N GLY A 29 -8.89 1.09 12.81
CA GLY A 29 -8.78 2.03 13.91
C GLY A 29 -10.01 2.91 14.10
N ASN A 30 -9.94 3.76 15.13
CA ASN A 30 -11.04 4.67 15.47
C ASN A 30 -11.24 5.77 14.41
N ALA A 31 -10.15 6.17 13.75
CA ALA A 31 -10.18 7.10 12.62
C ALA A 31 -10.85 6.49 11.36
N GLY A 32 -11.03 5.16 11.31
CA GLY A 32 -11.70 4.49 10.21
C GLY A 32 -10.96 4.61 8.88
N LEU A 33 -9.62 4.57 8.92
CA LEU A 33 -8.77 4.70 7.73
C LEU A 33 -8.80 3.39 6.93
N GLU A 34 -8.84 3.50 5.61
CA GLU A 34 -8.88 2.31 4.74
C GLU A 34 -7.56 1.54 4.84
N ALA A 35 -7.63 0.22 5.01
CA ALA A 35 -6.44 -0.65 4.98
C ALA A 35 -5.81 -0.63 3.58
N LEU A 36 -4.49 -0.55 3.49
CA LEU A 36 -3.79 -0.73 2.22
C LEU A 36 -3.79 -2.22 1.85
N VAL A 37 -3.98 -2.50 0.56
CA VAL A 37 -3.89 -3.85 0.02
C VAL A 37 -2.84 -3.93 -1.08
N GLU A 38 -2.35 -5.14 -1.34
CA GLU A 38 -1.52 -5.38 -2.51
C GLU A 38 -2.35 -5.25 -3.80
N VAL A 39 -1.74 -4.72 -4.85
CA VAL A 39 -2.37 -4.47 -6.15
C VAL A 39 -1.46 -4.93 -7.27
N MET A 40 -2.03 -5.12 -8.45
CA MET A 40 -1.24 -5.35 -9.66
C MET A 40 -0.79 -4.01 -10.24
N PRO A 41 0.38 -3.91 -10.90
CA PRO A 41 0.79 -2.66 -11.55
C PRO A 41 -0.14 -2.13 -12.65
N GLY A 42 -1.04 -2.97 -13.16
CA GLY A 42 -2.11 -2.57 -14.09
C GLY A 42 -3.35 -1.99 -13.39
N ASP A 43 -3.46 -2.13 -12.06
CA ASP A 43 -4.51 -1.48 -11.27
C ASP A 43 -4.26 0.04 -11.18
N PRO A 44 -5.25 0.84 -10.77
CA PRO A 44 -5.02 2.24 -10.43
C PRO A 44 -3.91 2.40 -9.38
N PRO A 45 -2.98 3.36 -9.54
CA PRO A 45 -1.91 3.58 -8.60
C PRO A 45 -2.44 4.03 -7.23
N GLN A 46 -1.75 3.60 -6.17
CA GLN A 46 -2.11 3.95 -4.78
C GLN A 46 -1.47 5.28 -4.35
N CYS A 47 -0.44 5.73 -5.05
CA CYS A 47 0.17 7.05 -4.93
C CYS A 47 0.39 7.62 -6.34
N THR A 48 0.16 8.90 -6.56
CA THR A 48 0.35 9.58 -7.85
C THR A 48 1.30 10.79 -7.77
N ALA A 49 1.96 10.99 -6.63
CA ALA A 49 2.71 12.20 -6.31
C ALA A 49 4.05 11.90 -5.63
N ALA A 50 4.62 10.69 -5.81
CA ALA A 50 5.94 10.37 -5.29
C ALA A 50 7.02 11.21 -5.99
N PRO A 51 8.08 11.63 -5.27
CA PRO A 51 9.22 12.30 -5.89
C PRO A 51 9.81 11.47 -7.04
N PRO A 52 10.20 12.10 -8.15
CA PRO A 52 10.74 11.38 -9.30
C PRO A 52 12.09 10.73 -8.97
N VAL A 53 12.36 9.56 -9.55
CA VAL A 53 13.70 8.98 -9.57
C VAL A 53 14.52 9.67 -10.65
N ILE A 54 15.53 10.43 -10.23
CA ILE A 54 16.44 11.14 -11.14
C ILE A 54 17.69 10.27 -11.31
N LEU A 55 17.96 9.85 -12.55
CA LEU A 55 19.23 9.21 -12.91
C LEU A 55 20.31 10.29 -13.07
N PRO A 56 21.54 10.07 -12.58
CA PRO A 56 22.65 10.99 -12.86
C PRO A 56 22.90 11.11 -14.38
N PRO A 57 23.27 12.29 -14.91
CA PRO A 57 23.48 12.52 -16.37
C PRO A 57 24.76 11.81 -16.88
N PRO A 58 25.00 11.48 -18.19
CA PRO A 58 24.43 11.98 -19.48
C PRO A 58 24.19 10.90 -20.61
N PRO A 59 24.03 11.20 -21.93
CA PRO A 59 23.16 12.17 -22.63
C PRO A 59 21.82 11.52 -23.08
N ALA A 60 20.71 12.22 -22.82
CA ALA A 60 19.39 12.08 -23.45
C ALA A 60 18.68 10.69 -23.48
N SER A 61 17.54 10.68 -22.78
CA SER A 61 16.30 9.90 -23.01
C SER A 61 16.18 8.53 -22.32
N PRO A 62 14.98 8.16 -21.83
CA PRO A 62 13.93 8.94 -21.18
C PRO A 62 14.12 8.94 -19.65
N LEU A 63 13.92 10.09 -19.01
CA LEU A 63 13.60 10.10 -17.58
C LEU A 63 12.31 9.29 -17.42
N GLN A 64 12.24 8.37 -16.47
CA GLN A 64 10.97 7.80 -16.01
C GLN A 64 10.58 8.50 -14.70
N PRO A 65 10.21 9.81 -14.73
CA PRO A 65 9.91 10.58 -13.52
C PRO A 65 8.51 10.24 -12.98
N GLN A 66 7.89 9.15 -13.45
CA GLN A 66 6.50 8.85 -13.18
C GLN A 66 6.30 8.77 -11.65
N PRO A 67 5.44 9.62 -11.09
CA PRO A 67 5.26 9.76 -9.65
C PRO A 67 4.33 8.68 -9.08
N THR A 68 3.91 7.72 -9.92
CA THR A 68 2.93 6.70 -9.60
C THR A 68 3.58 5.51 -8.91
N VAL A 69 2.95 5.05 -7.83
CA VAL A 69 3.44 3.94 -6.99
C VAL A 69 2.33 2.95 -6.68
N TRP A 70 2.67 1.67 -6.74
CA TRP A 70 1.82 0.53 -6.40
C TRP A 70 2.45 -0.28 -5.28
N ILE A 71 1.63 -0.85 -4.41
CA ILE A 71 2.07 -1.86 -3.43
C ILE A 71 1.91 -3.22 -4.08
N VAL A 72 3.00 -3.75 -4.63
CA VAL A 72 2.94 -4.93 -5.51
C VAL A 72 3.03 -6.27 -4.76
N SER A 73 3.47 -6.24 -3.50
CA SER A 73 3.52 -7.44 -2.68
C SER A 73 3.40 -7.08 -1.21
N SER A 74 2.44 -7.71 -0.54
CA SER A 74 2.46 -7.79 0.92
C SER A 74 3.41 -8.91 1.37
N PHE A 75 4.14 -8.71 2.46
CA PHE A 75 4.88 -9.79 3.12
C PHE A 75 3.97 -10.70 3.92
N ASN A 76 2.84 -10.19 4.39
CA ASN A 76 1.79 -11.01 4.96
C ASN A 76 0.73 -11.34 3.92
N LYS A 77 0.63 -12.63 3.56
CA LYS A 77 -0.37 -13.10 2.58
C LYS A 77 -1.52 -13.88 3.21
N THR A 78 -1.60 -13.91 4.54
CA THR A 78 -2.57 -14.73 5.27
C THR A 78 -3.86 -13.97 5.54
N VAL A 79 -3.81 -12.65 5.68
CA VAL A 79 -4.99 -11.81 5.92
C VAL A 79 -5.35 -11.01 4.67
N LYS A 80 -6.61 -11.11 4.24
CA LYS A 80 -7.09 -10.52 2.98
C LYS A 80 -8.33 -9.64 3.18
N ALA A 81 -8.47 -8.62 2.34
CA ALA A 81 -9.71 -7.89 2.10
C ALA A 81 -10.20 -8.23 0.68
N GLY A 82 -11.31 -8.96 0.60
CA GLY A 82 -11.74 -9.61 -0.64
C GLY A 82 -10.70 -10.62 -1.12
N SER A 83 -10.18 -10.43 -2.33
CA SER A 83 -9.13 -11.27 -2.90
C SER A 83 -7.70 -10.75 -2.65
N LYS A 84 -7.55 -9.51 -2.17
CA LYS A 84 -6.25 -8.83 -2.05
C LYS A 84 -5.69 -8.97 -0.64
N CYS A 85 -4.39 -9.26 -0.52
CA CYS A 85 -3.73 -9.32 0.78
C CYS A 85 -3.62 -7.94 1.41
N ILE A 86 -3.89 -7.85 2.70
CA ILE A 86 -3.67 -6.63 3.49
C ILE A 86 -2.17 -6.43 3.65
N VAL A 87 -1.75 -5.17 3.59
CA VAL A 87 -0.35 -4.80 3.74
C VAL A 87 -0.11 -4.36 5.18
N ALA A 88 0.87 -4.98 5.83
CA ALA A 88 1.43 -4.52 7.11
C ALA A 88 2.90 -4.10 6.94
N LEU A 89 3.59 -4.80 6.03
CA LEU A 89 4.86 -4.45 5.39
C LEU A 89 4.82 -5.04 3.98
N GLY A 90 5.58 -4.45 3.06
CA GLY A 90 5.58 -4.93 1.69
C GLY A 90 6.50 -4.16 0.75
N MET A 91 6.51 -4.60 -0.50
CA MET A 91 7.24 -3.96 -1.58
C MET A 91 6.33 -2.99 -2.32
N ALA A 92 6.87 -1.81 -2.59
CA ALA A 92 6.29 -0.83 -3.48
C ALA A 92 7.10 -0.76 -4.77
N MET A 93 6.46 -0.39 -5.87
CA MET A 93 7.14 -0.13 -7.15
C MET A 93 6.66 1.22 -7.69
N GLN A 94 7.60 2.11 -8.01
CA GLN A 94 7.35 3.37 -8.70
C GLN A 94 7.66 3.23 -10.19
N GLY A 95 6.87 3.87 -11.04
CA GLY A 95 7.13 3.93 -12.49
C GLY A 95 5.85 3.91 -13.30
N GLN A 96 5.88 3.31 -14.48
CA GLN A 96 4.76 3.33 -15.41
C GLN A 96 3.72 2.30 -15.01
N SER A 97 2.43 2.60 -15.25
CA SER A 97 1.40 1.57 -15.12
C SER A 97 1.70 0.38 -16.03
N GLY A 98 1.51 -0.83 -15.50
CA GLY A 98 1.83 -2.10 -16.15
C GLY A 98 3.31 -2.49 -16.13
N ALA A 99 4.23 -1.54 -15.93
CA ALA A 99 5.67 -1.80 -15.94
C ALA A 99 6.45 -0.84 -15.02
N PRO A 100 6.16 -0.81 -13.70
CA PRO A 100 6.90 0.02 -12.77
C PRO A 100 8.30 -0.59 -12.56
N LEU A 101 9.31 0.28 -12.42
CA LEU A 101 10.71 -0.12 -12.51
C LEU A 101 11.44 0.05 -11.18
N TRP A 102 11.05 1.04 -10.40
CA TRP A 102 11.82 1.51 -9.25
C TRP A 102 11.31 0.87 -7.96
N PRO A 103 12.09 -0.02 -7.33
CA PRO A 103 11.65 -0.67 -6.11
C PRO A 103 11.66 0.30 -4.93
N GLY A 104 10.74 0.04 -4.01
CA GLY A 104 10.68 0.65 -2.70
C GLY A 104 10.07 -0.31 -1.69
N MET A 105 9.98 0.14 -0.45
CA MET A 105 9.43 -0.65 0.65
C MET A 105 8.53 0.21 1.51
N LEU A 106 7.41 -0.39 1.95
CA LEU A 106 6.53 0.26 2.90
C LEU A 106 7.21 0.43 4.25
N LEU A 107 6.98 1.60 4.83
CA LEU A 107 7.32 1.86 6.22
C LEU A 107 6.25 1.26 7.14
N PRO A 108 6.61 0.91 8.39
CA PRO A 108 5.62 0.54 9.40
C PRO A 108 4.51 1.59 9.51
N SER A 109 3.28 1.13 9.73
CA SER A 109 2.14 2.05 9.82
C SER A 109 2.33 3.08 10.94
N SER A 110 2.06 4.34 10.62
CA SER A 110 1.95 5.41 11.62
C SER A 110 0.49 5.82 11.86
N GLY A 111 -0.40 5.54 10.90
CA GLY A 111 -1.84 5.82 11.01
C GLY A 111 -2.66 4.78 11.79
N ASN A 112 -2.08 3.64 12.14
CA ASN A 112 -2.76 2.56 12.85
C ASN A 112 -1.88 1.94 13.95
N PRO A 113 -2.04 2.37 15.22
CA PRO A 113 -1.24 1.83 16.32
C PRO A 113 -1.82 0.56 16.96
N THR A 114 -3.04 0.12 16.62
CA THR A 114 -3.75 -0.87 17.46
C THR A 114 -4.15 -2.17 16.77
N VAL A 115 -4.31 -2.18 15.44
CA VAL A 115 -4.71 -3.38 14.70
C VAL A 115 -3.51 -3.95 13.94
N THR A 116 -3.15 -5.17 14.26
CA THR A 116 -1.95 -5.82 13.72
C THR A 116 -2.29 -7.08 12.96
N VAL A 117 -1.40 -7.48 12.06
CA VAL A 117 -1.36 -8.81 11.45
C VAL A 117 -0.04 -9.45 11.83
N ASN A 118 -0.10 -10.61 12.51
CA ASN A 118 1.09 -11.26 13.08
C ASN A 118 1.96 -10.27 13.87
N HIS A 119 1.33 -9.44 14.72
CA HIS A 119 1.97 -8.40 15.53
C HIS A 119 2.60 -7.22 14.78
N VAL A 120 2.43 -7.14 13.45
CA VAL A 120 2.87 -5.99 12.65
C VAL A 120 1.66 -5.09 12.34
N PRO A 121 1.73 -3.77 12.60
CA PRO A 121 0.64 -2.85 12.29
C PRO A 121 0.20 -2.90 10.83
N ILE A 122 -1.11 -3.03 10.60
CA ILE A 122 -1.67 -2.93 9.24
C ILE A 122 -1.45 -1.52 8.71
N ASN A 123 -0.92 -1.40 7.49
CA ASN A 123 -0.82 -0.13 6.81
C ASN A 123 -2.19 0.39 6.37
N VAL A 124 -2.36 1.69 6.46
CA VAL A 124 -3.59 2.41 6.12
C VAL A 124 -3.29 3.55 5.16
N VAL A 125 -4.33 4.09 4.53
CA VAL A 125 -4.22 5.31 3.69
C VAL A 125 -3.49 6.42 4.46
N ASN A 126 -2.61 7.12 3.75
CA ASN A 126 -1.60 8.09 4.19
C ASN A 126 -0.31 7.51 4.79
N ASP A 127 -0.21 6.19 4.99
CA ASP A 127 1.10 5.59 5.25
C ASP A 127 2.02 5.72 4.03
N MET A 128 3.31 5.49 4.26
CA MET A 128 4.37 5.84 3.33
C MET A 128 5.20 4.64 2.92
N ALA A 129 5.78 4.71 1.73
CA ALA A 129 6.90 3.89 1.31
C ALA A 129 8.12 4.76 1.02
N VAL A 130 9.31 4.16 1.09
CA VAL A 130 10.56 4.77 0.61
C VAL A 130 10.95 4.10 -0.69
N ILE A 131 11.25 4.90 -1.71
CA ILE A 131 11.70 4.46 -3.03
C ILE A 131 13.23 4.41 -3.00
N PHE A 132 13.81 3.24 -3.20
CA PHE A 132 15.23 3.02 -2.92
C PHE A 132 16.18 3.87 -3.76
N PRO A 133 15.99 4.00 -5.10
CA PRO A 133 16.92 4.77 -5.92
C PRO A 133 16.96 6.27 -5.61
N SER A 134 15.83 6.87 -5.20
CA SER A 134 15.74 8.31 -4.93
C SER A 134 15.80 8.66 -3.43
N GLY A 135 15.57 7.69 -2.54
CA GLY A 135 15.26 7.94 -1.13
C GLY A 135 13.94 8.71 -0.93
N GLY A 136 13.19 8.96 -2.00
CA GLY A 136 11.94 9.71 -1.97
C GLY A 136 10.84 8.94 -1.26
N SER A 137 9.95 9.66 -0.59
CA SER A 137 8.83 9.07 0.12
C SER A 137 7.54 9.14 -0.70
N ALA A 138 6.77 8.06 -0.70
CA ALA A 138 5.51 7.94 -1.41
C ALA A 138 4.38 7.74 -0.40
N ALA A 139 3.53 8.75 -0.22
CA ALA A 139 2.34 8.65 0.63
C ALA A 139 1.15 8.10 -0.17
N PHE A 140 0.52 7.03 0.32
CA PHE A 140 -0.57 6.37 -0.39
C PHE A 140 -1.91 7.07 -0.15
N SER A 141 -2.49 7.68 -1.18
CA SER A 141 -3.78 8.37 -1.13
C SER A 141 -4.97 7.45 -1.45
N ALA A 142 -4.72 6.22 -1.91
CA ALA A 142 -5.75 5.23 -2.18
C ALA A 142 -5.38 3.85 -1.62
N SER A 143 -6.38 3.12 -1.14
CA SER A 143 -6.19 1.81 -0.50
C SER A 143 -5.91 0.67 -1.48
N GLY A 144 -6.38 0.78 -2.73
CA GLY A 144 -6.35 -0.31 -3.71
C GLY A 144 -7.50 -1.32 -3.57
N GLN A 145 -8.38 -1.13 -2.58
CA GLN A 145 -9.61 -1.89 -2.39
C GLN A 145 -10.69 -1.46 -3.39
N THR A 146 -11.56 -2.39 -3.79
CA THR A 146 -12.66 -2.21 -4.74
C THR A 146 -14.00 -2.50 -4.11
#